data_AF-X1T585-F1
#
_entry.id   AF-X1T585-F1
#
_cell.length_a   1.000
_cell.length_b   1.000
_cell.length_c   1.000
_cell.angle_alpha   90.00
_cell.angle_beta   90.00
_cell.angle_gamma   90.00
#
_symmetry.space_group_name_H-M   'P 1'
#
loop_
_entity.id
_entity.type
_entity.pdbx_description
1 polymer ?
#
loop_
_entity_poly.entity_id
_entity_poly.type
_entity_poly.pdbx_seq_one_letter_code
_entity_poly.pdbx_strand_id
1 'polypeptide(L)'
;MWSLPDIRRLNEEAVKNASKLNKALETGYLDGIKIKCDWCDKPAEHIYPWYDVFSDIPKGIIGLCEEHDYYYGSPSEGFFICDDCERVLITNYTWELYYTDTEDGERICLNCAFDRYIKEEKNWLTSIKELSWQRVRSSPHIIPVSGNYWENFLEFVNNVEFDSLTGEKITGFSSTSSRGDGLNELRDLVKQALKNHKKCILILDAAYQFAVSIGVYVKK
;
A
#
# COMPACT_ATOMS: atom_id res chain seq x y z
N MET A 1 7.54 9.12 -13.71
CA MET A 1 6.65 7.93 -13.82
C MET A 1 7.41 6.85 -14.57
N TRP A 2 7.52 5.67 -13.98
CA TRP A 2 8.21 4.52 -14.55
C TRP A 2 7.16 3.50 -15.01
N SER A 3 7.43 2.84 -16.14
CA SER A 3 6.53 1.82 -16.69
C SER A 3 6.67 0.50 -15.92
N LEU A 4 5.68 -0.42 -16.03
CA LEU A 4 5.82 -1.78 -15.49
C LEU A 4 7.12 -2.50 -15.95
N PRO A 5 7.55 -2.36 -17.22
CA PRO A 5 8.88 -2.80 -17.65
C PRO A 5 10.05 -2.19 -16.87
N ASP A 6 10.00 -0.89 -16.56
CA ASP A 6 11.04 -0.22 -15.76
C ASP A 6 11.07 -0.79 -14.35
N ILE A 7 9.91 -0.99 -13.71
CA ILE A 7 9.79 -1.60 -12.38
C ILE A 7 10.38 -3.02 -12.40
N ARG A 8 10.09 -3.84 -13.43
CA ARG A 8 10.68 -5.18 -13.56
C ARG A 8 12.19 -5.12 -13.74
N ARG A 9 12.70 -4.24 -14.59
CA ARG A 9 14.15 -4.03 -14.81
C ARG A 9 14.84 -3.67 -13.49
N LEU A 10 14.28 -2.73 -12.72
CA LEU A 10 14.83 -2.32 -11.43
C LEU A 10 14.80 -3.46 -10.40
N ASN A 11 13.75 -4.28 -10.41
CA ASN A 11 13.69 -5.48 -9.60
C ASN A 11 14.84 -6.45 -9.92
N GLU A 12 15.08 -6.71 -11.21
CA GLU A 12 16.18 -7.58 -11.65
C GLU A 12 17.56 -6.98 -11.34
N GLU A 13 17.74 -5.68 -11.53
CA GLU A 13 18.98 -4.96 -11.22
C GLU A 13 19.27 -4.97 -9.71
N ALA A 14 18.25 -4.78 -8.88
CA ALA A 14 18.38 -4.83 -7.43
C ALA A 14 18.85 -6.21 -6.94
N VAL A 15 18.29 -7.29 -7.48
CA VAL A 15 18.74 -8.65 -7.19
C VAL A 15 20.22 -8.82 -7.55
N LYS A 16 20.62 -8.38 -8.75
CA LYS A 16 22.01 -8.48 -9.22
C LYS A 16 22.98 -7.66 -8.37
N ASN A 17 22.53 -6.52 -7.85
CA ASN A 17 23.34 -5.58 -7.09
C ASN A 17 23.25 -5.77 -5.57
N ALA A 18 22.47 -6.74 -5.06
CA ALA A 18 22.20 -6.88 -3.63
C ALA A 18 23.48 -7.01 -2.79
N SER A 19 24.44 -7.84 -3.22
CA SER A 19 25.72 -7.99 -2.49
C SER A 19 26.53 -6.69 -2.46
N LYS A 20 26.51 -5.92 -3.55
CA LYS A 20 27.19 -4.62 -3.64
C LYS A 20 26.52 -3.59 -2.72
N LEU A 21 25.19 -3.54 -2.70
CA LEU A 21 24.44 -2.64 -1.81
C LEU A 21 24.67 -2.99 -0.34
N ASN A 22 24.62 -4.28 0.03
CA ASN A 22 24.90 -4.72 1.40
C ASN A 22 26.31 -4.31 1.86
N LYS A 23 27.31 -4.51 1.01
CA LYS A 23 28.68 -4.03 1.29
C LYS A 23 28.74 -2.51 1.43
N ALA A 24 27.98 -1.78 0.63
CA ALA A 24 27.94 -0.33 0.70
C ALA A 24 27.30 0.17 2.01
N LEU A 25 26.24 -0.48 2.49
CA LEU A 25 25.63 -0.22 3.79
C LEU A 25 26.62 -0.48 4.94
N GLU A 26 27.38 -1.57 4.88
CA GLU A 26 28.34 -1.93 5.93
C GLU A 26 29.57 -1.00 5.97
N THR A 27 30.08 -0.63 4.80
CA THR A 27 31.36 0.08 4.70
C THR A 27 31.21 1.59 4.58
N GLY A 28 30.06 2.08 4.12
CA GLY A 28 29.87 3.48 3.74
C GLY A 28 30.46 3.86 2.38
N TYR A 29 30.81 2.88 1.54
CA TYR A 29 31.38 3.09 0.20
C TYR A 29 30.60 2.33 -0.88
N LEU A 30 30.23 3.04 -1.95
CA LEU A 30 29.65 2.46 -3.15
C LEU A 30 30.65 2.64 -4.30
N ASP A 31 31.03 1.54 -4.97
CA ASP A 31 32.03 1.55 -6.05
C ASP A 31 33.38 2.20 -5.67
N GLY A 32 33.78 2.06 -4.40
CA GLY A 32 35.02 2.66 -3.88
C GLY A 32 34.92 4.17 -3.59
N ILE A 33 33.75 4.78 -3.79
CA ILE A 33 33.47 6.18 -3.49
C ILE A 33 32.72 6.24 -2.16
N LYS A 34 33.16 7.13 -1.25
CA LYS A 34 32.45 7.35 0.02
C LYS A 34 31.05 7.88 -0.28
N ILE A 35 30.05 7.28 0.33
CA ILE A 35 28.65 7.70 0.17
C ILE A 35 28.52 9.11 0.74
N LYS A 36 27.79 9.95 0.02
CA LYS A 36 27.56 11.35 0.35
C LYS A 36 26.11 11.57 0.74
N CYS A 37 25.87 12.70 1.40
CA CYS A 37 24.56 13.25 1.61
C CYS A 37 23.94 13.60 0.25
N ASP A 38 22.76 13.07 -0.02
CA ASP A 38 22.03 13.28 -1.27
C ASP A 38 21.57 14.75 -1.47
N TRP A 39 21.68 15.61 -0.44
CA TRP A 39 21.30 17.04 -0.50
C TRP A 39 22.45 18.03 -0.64
N CYS A 40 23.56 17.78 0.05
CA CYS A 40 24.60 18.80 0.23
C CYS A 40 26.01 18.32 -0.07
N ASP A 41 26.16 17.13 -0.67
CA ASP A 41 27.44 16.53 -1.07
C ASP A 41 28.45 16.28 0.08
N LYS A 42 28.11 16.64 1.33
CA LYS A 42 28.87 16.28 2.54
C LYS A 42 28.95 14.75 2.64
N PRO A 43 29.96 14.17 3.33
CA PRO A 43 29.94 12.74 3.61
C PRO A 43 28.64 12.31 4.31
N ALA A 44 28.07 11.18 3.92
CA ALA A 44 26.95 10.60 4.65
C ALA A 44 27.44 10.07 6.00
N GLU A 45 26.62 10.28 7.02
CA GLU A 45 26.74 9.75 8.38
C GLU A 45 25.69 8.66 8.63
N HIS A 46 24.54 8.77 7.98
CA HIS A 46 23.47 7.79 7.98
C HIS A 46 23.26 7.24 6.56
N ILE A 47 23.10 5.93 6.44
CA ILE A 47 22.95 5.26 5.15
C ILE A 47 21.82 4.26 5.27
N TYR A 48 20.76 4.50 4.51
CA TYR A 48 19.56 3.69 4.56
C TYR A 48 19.37 2.92 3.27
N PRO A 49 19.09 1.61 3.32
CA PRO A 49 18.54 0.93 2.16
C PRO A 49 17.15 1.48 1.88
N TRP A 50 16.88 1.81 0.62
CA TRP A 50 15.54 2.15 0.20
C TRP A 50 14.91 1.01 -0.60
N TYR A 51 13.61 0.87 -0.43
CA TYR A 51 12.79 -0.18 -1.00
C TYR A 51 11.74 0.44 -1.91
N ASP A 52 11.35 -0.30 -2.94
CA ASP A 52 10.03 -0.10 -3.54
C ASP A 52 9.01 -0.94 -2.79
N VAL A 53 7.74 -0.62 -3.00
CA VAL A 53 6.61 -1.20 -2.27
C VAL A 53 6.26 -2.62 -2.74
N PHE A 54 6.83 -3.05 -3.86
CA PHE A 54 6.56 -4.34 -4.49
C PHE A 54 7.64 -5.38 -4.17
N SER A 55 8.68 -5.01 -3.43
CA SER A 55 9.86 -5.85 -3.24
C SER A 55 10.50 -5.66 -1.87
N ASP A 56 10.76 -6.78 -1.20
CA ASP A 56 11.60 -6.83 0.01
C ASP A 56 13.10 -6.68 -0.26
N ILE A 57 13.50 -6.60 -1.54
CA ILE A 57 14.89 -6.41 -1.95
C ILE A 57 15.18 -4.91 -2.08
N PRO A 58 16.19 -4.38 -1.36
CA PRO A 58 16.62 -3.00 -1.49
C PRO A 58 16.96 -2.66 -2.93
N LYS A 59 16.48 -1.51 -3.39
CA LYS A 59 16.70 -1.02 -4.75
C LYS A 59 17.87 -0.05 -4.86
N GLY A 60 18.29 0.49 -3.73
CA GLY A 60 19.47 1.32 -3.62
C GLY A 60 19.69 1.78 -2.19
N ILE A 61 20.46 2.85 -2.06
CA ILE A 61 20.80 3.48 -0.79
C ILE A 61 20.48 4.97 -0.85
N ILE A 62 20.10 5.52 0.29
CA ILE A 62 20.00 6.96 0.54
C ILE A 62 21.08 7.29 1.57
N GLY A 63 21.94 8.27 1.26
CA GLY A 63 23.01 8.72 2.15
C GLY A 63 22.69 10.10 2.71
N LEU A 64 22.77 10.29 4.03
CA LEU A 64 22.38 11.52 4.72
C LEU A 64 23.46 11.98 5.70
N CYS A 65 23.67 13.29 5.84
CA CYS A 65 24.44 13.85 6.96
C CYS A 65 23.53 14.12 8.17
N GLU A 66 24.10 14.33 9.35
CA GLU A 66 23.36 14.60 10.61
C GLU A 66 22.30 15.71 10.45
N GLU A 67 22.67 16.82 9.77
CA GLU A 67 21.76 17.94 9.50
C GLU A 67 20.54 17.56 8.63
N HIS A 68 20.65 16.55 7.77
CA HIS A 68 19.57 16.19 6.85
C HIS A 68 18.79 14.95 7.28
N ASP A 69 19.26 14.17 8.26
CA ASP A 69 18.64 12.90 8.69
C ASP A 69 17.17 13.08 9.13
N TYR A 70 16.82 14.23 9.72
CA TYR A 70 15.48 14.54 10.23
C TYR A 70 14.57 15.28 9.24
N TYR A 71 15.07 15.69 8.06
CA TYR A 71 14.23 16.35 7.06
C TYR A 71 13.23 15.39 6.41
N TYR A 72 13.35 14.10 6.71
CA TYR A 72 12.79 13.03 5.91
C TYR A 72 11.61 12.31 6.56
N GLY A 73 10.67 11.86 5.72
CA GLY A 73 9.45 11.16 6.15
C GLY A 73 8.15 11.71 5.54
N SER A 74 8.22 12.82 4.79
CA SER A 74 7.06 13.37 4.09
C SER A 74 6.93 12.80 2.67
N PRO A 75 5.75 12.30 2.25
CA PRO A 75 5.55 11.71 0.93
C PRO A 75 5.71 12.74 -0.19
N SER A 76 5.64 14.04 0.14
CA SER A 76 5.95 15.16 -0.76
C SER A 76 7.41 15.22 -1.20
N GLU A 77 8.31 14.59 -0.45
CA GLU A 77 9.75 14.51 -0.76
C GLU A 77 10.12 13.19 -1.47
N GLY A 78 9.11 12.38 -1.78
CA GLY A 78 9.26 11.23 -2.64
C GLY A 78 9.61 9.92 -1.94
N PHE A 79 9.65 9.88 -0.61
CA PHE A 79 9.82 8.66 0.18
C PHE A 79 9.30 8.85 1.63
N PHE A 80 9.14 7.77 2.39
CA PHE A 80 8.76 7.79 3.82
C PHE A 80 9.44 6.64 4.59
N ILE A 81 9.51 6.75 5.92
CA ILE A 81 9.91 5.65 6.79
C ILE A 81 8.65 5.00 7.33
N CYS A 82 8.52 3.68 7.20
CA CYS A 82 7.41 2.93 7.77
C CYS A 82 7.61 2.76 9.28
N ASP A 83 6.67 3.21 10.11
CA ASP A 83 6.78 3.11 11.58
C ASP A 83 6.74 1.65 12.10
N ASP A 84 6.27 0.69 11.29
CA ASP A 84 6.20 -0.72 11.67
C ASP A 84 7.46 -1.52 11.34
N CYS A 85 8.00 -1.33 10.14
CA CYS A 85 9.12 -2.13 9.63
C CYS A 85 10.41 -1.35 9.49
N GLU A 86 10.40 -0.06 9.86
CA GLU A 86 11.53 0.88 9.83
C GLU A 86 12.18 1.03 8.45
N ARG A 87 11.51 0.54 7.39
CA ARG A 87 12.02 0.60 6.02
C ARG A 87 11.78 1.97 5.41
N VAL A 88 12.79 2.45 4.69
CA VAL A 88 12.69 3.65 3.84
C VAL A 88 12.07 3.26 2.50
N LEU A 89 10.88 3.76 2.21
CA LEU A 89 10.08 3.43 1.04
C LEU A 89 9.92 4.63 0.13
N ILE A 90 10.29 4.49 -1.15
CA ILE A 90 10.18 5.56 -2.15
C ILE A 90 8.76 5.60 -2.74
N THR A 91 8.12 6.77 -2.72
CA THR A 91 6.75 7.03 -3.22
C THR A 91 6.72 7.56 -4.66
N ASN A 92 7.89 7.83 -5.26
CA ASN A 92 8.05 8.45 -6.59
C ASN A 92 7.52 7.62 -7.79
N TYR A 93 6.93 6.44 -7.56
CA TYR A 93 6.68 5.46 -8.61
C TYR A 93 5.34 5.61 -9.32
N THR A 94 4.30 6.11 -8.66
CA THR A 94 2.93 6.09 -9.21
C THR A 94 2.04 7.15 -8.59
N TRP A 95 0.84 7.33 -9.16
CA TRP A 95 -0.26 8.11 -8.54
C TRP A 95 -0.88 7.42 -7.31
N GLU A 96 -0.46 6.20 -6.99
CA GLU A 96 -0.96 5.41 -5.85
C GLU A 96 -0.24 5.78 -4.55
N LEU A 97 -1.03 5.88 -3.47
CA LEU A 97 -0.51 6.01 -2.11
C LEU A 97 -0.12 4.62 -1.61
N TYR A 98 1.18 4.40 -1.37
CA TYR A 98 1.69 3.14 -0.82
C TYR A 98 1.92 3.15 0.69
N TYR A 99 1.25 4.07 1.35
CA TYR A 99 1.23 4.16 2.79
C TYR A 99 -0.20 4.46 3.23
N THR A 100 -0.46 4.21 4.50
CA THR A 100 -1.64 4.70 5.19
C THR A 100 -1.19 5.34 6.50
N ASP A 101 -1.88 6.41 6.89
CA ASP A 101 -1.68 7.04 8.18
C ASP A 101 -2.69 6.43 9.17
N THR A 102 -2.23 5.97 10.33
CA THR A 102 -3.08 5.38 11.36
C THR A 102 -3.81 6.47 12.14
N GLU A 103 -4.84 6.10 12.92
CA GLU A 103 -5.55 7.05 13.79
C GLU A 103 -4.63 7.68 14.84
N ASP A 104 -3.55 6.99 15.21
CA ASP A 104 -2.54 7.44 16.16
C ASP A 104 -1.46 8.34 15.52
N GLY A 105 -1.56 8.60 14.22
CA GLY A 105 -0.63 9.45 13.46
C GLY A 105 0.62 8.74 12.96
N GLU A 106 0.67 7.40 13.04
CA GLU A 106 1.77 6.61 12.48
C GLU A 106 1.62 6.51 10.96
N ARG A 107 2.74 6.53 10.23
CA ARG A 107 2.77 6.25 8.79
C ARG A 107 3.33 4.86 8.54
N ILE A 108 2.49 3.98 8.01
CA ILE A 108 2.87 2.59 7.74
C ILE A 108 2.69 2.24 6.27
N CYS A 109 3.53 1.34 5.76
CA CYS A 109 3.42 0.84 4.40
C CYS A 109 2.20 -0.07 4.23
N LEU A 110 1.69 -0.21 3.01
CA LEU A 110 0.49 -1.02 2.76
C LEU A 110 0.65 -2.49 3.20
N ASN A 111 1.85 -3.08 3.11
CA ASN A 111 2.06 -4.46 3.58
C ASN A 111 1.91 -4.57 5.10
N CYS A 112 2.49 -3.65 5.86
CA CYS A 112 2.33 -3.59 7.32
C CYS A 112 0.88 -3.29 7.71
N ALA A 113 0.24 -2.34 7.02
CA ALA A 113 -1.17 -2.01 7.21
C ALA A 113 -2.08 -3.21 6.93
N PHE A 114 -1.81 -3.94 5.86
CA PHE A 114 -2.50 -5.16 5.51
C PHE A 114 -2.36 -6.21 6.62
N ASP A 115 -1.12 -6.50 7.05
CA ASP A 115 -0.83 -7.47 8.10
C ASP A 115 -1.53 -7.11 9.43
N ARG A 116 -1.55 -5.83 9.82
CA ARG A 116 -2.31 -5.34 10.97
C ARG A 116 -3.81 -5.60 10.74
N TYR A 117 -4.34 -5.14 9.61
CA TYR A 117 -5.77 -5.13 9.35
C TYR A 117 -6.38 -6.54 9.26
N ILE A 118 -5.70 -7.50 8.65
CA ILE A 118 -6.23 -8.87 8.50
C ILE A 118 -6.15 -9.70 9.79
N LYS A 119 -5.29 -9.33 10.75
CA LYS A 119 -5.17 -10.01 12.05
C LYS A 119 -6.30 -9.61 13.01
N GLU A 120 -6.84 -8.42 12.83
CA GLU A 120 -7.89 -7.85 13.69
C GLU A 120 -9.26 -8.47 13.39
N GLU A 121 -9.77 -9.31 14.29
CA GLU A 121 -11.06 -9.99 14.13
C GLU A 121 -12.23 -9.01 13.93
N LYS A 122 -12.15 -7.80 14.52
CA LYS A 122 -13.17 -6.75 14.35
C LYS A 122 -13.31 -6.26 12.91
N ASN A 123 -12.29 -6.47 12.06
CA ASN A 123 -12.29 -6.06 10.64
C ASN A 123 -12.96 -7.10 9.74
N TRP A 124 -13.10 -8.34 10.23
CA TRP A 124 -13.83 -9.37 9.53
C TRP A 124 -15.34 -9.26 9.79
N LEU A 125 -16.12 -9.49 8.74
CA LEU A 125 -17.55 -9.69 8.80
C LEU A 125 -17.83 -11.18 8.99
N THR A 126 -18.60 -11.52 10.01
CA THR A 126 -19.08 -12.90 10.24
C THR A 126 -20.59 -13.05 10.00
N SER A 127 -21.29 -11.92 9.85
CA SER A 127 -22.72 -11.86 9.63
C SER A 127 -23.10 -10.68 8.75
N ILE A 128 -24.12 -10.87 7.91
CA ILE A 128 -24.68 -9.80 7.09
C ILE A 128 -25.19 -8.60 7.90
N LYS A 129 -25.54 -8.82 9.18
CA LYS A 129 -26.01 -7.76 10.09
C LYS A 129 -24.93 -6.75 10.44
N GLU A 130 -23.66 -7.12 10.30
CA GLU A 130 -22.51 -6.26 10.56
C GLU A 130 -22.24 -5.28 9.39
N LEU A 131 -22.83 -5.55 8.21
CA LEU A 131 -22.69 -4.70 7.05
C LEU A 131 -23.56 -3.43 7.17
N SER A 132 -22.89 -2.28 7.25
CA SER A 132 -23.51 -0.95 7.33
C SER A 132 -22.78 0.05 6.44
N TRP A 133 -23.42 1.18 6.12
CA TRP A 133 -22.73 2.23 5.37
C TRP A 133 -21.50 2.78 6.12
N GLN A 134 -21.55 2.85 7.45
CA GLN A 134 -20.38 3.25 8.23
C GLN A 134 -19.23 2.26 8.04
N ARG A 135 -19.52 0.95 7.99
CA ARG A 135 -18.53 -0.09 7.72
C ARG A 135 -17.94 0.02 6.32
N VAL A 136 -18.75 0.28 5.31
CA VAL A 136 -18.25 0.45 3.94
C VAL A 136 -17.37 1.69 3.82
N ARG A 137 -17.78 2.84 4.39
CA ARG A 137 -16.99 4.09 4.39
C ARG A 137 -15.67 4.01 5.15
N SER A 138 -15.55 3.08 6.10
CA SER A 138 -14.34 2.86 6.89
C SER A 138 -13.47 1.73 6.36
N SER A 139 -13.80 1.16 5.18
CA SER A 139 -12.95 0.16 4.53
C SER A 139 -11.64 0.83 4.12
N PRO A 140 -10.47 0.33 4.57
CA PRO A 140 -9.21 1.00 4.30
C PRO A 140 -8.64 0.57 2.94
N HIS A 141 -7.79 1.42 2.38
CA HIS A 141 -6.99 1.10 1.20
C HIS A 141 -5.68 0.47 1.66
N ILE A 142 -5.64 -0.86 1.68
CA ILE A 142 -4.50 -1.66 2.19
C ILE A 142 -4.00 -2.70 1.19
N ILE A 143 -4.61 -2.75 0.01
CA ILE A 143 -4.18 -3.59 -1.10
C ILE A 143 -3.72 -2.64 -2.20
N PRO A 144 -2.44 -2.70 -2.62
CA PRO A 144 -1.99 -1.94 -3.79
C PRO A 144 -2.61 -2.55 -5.06
N VAL A 145 -2.84 -1.70 -6.08
CA VAL A 145 -3.39 -2.12 -7.39
C VAL A 145 -2.46 -3.11 -8.09
N SER A 146 -1.16 -3.06 -7.77
CA SER A 146 -0.17 -4.06 -8.20
C SER A 146 0.61 -4.60 -6.99
N GLY A 147 0.86 -5.91 -6.94
CA GLY A 147 1.61 -6.54 -5.85
C GLY A 147 1.00 -7.86 -5.40
N ASN A 148 1.81 -8.90 -5.29
CA ASN A 148 1.34 -10.27 -5.08
C ASN A 148 1.33 -10.68 -3.59
N TYR A 149 1.61 -9.77 -2.65
CA TYR A 149 1.75 -10.11 -1.24
C TYR A 149 0.42 -10.56 -0.63
N TRP A 150 -0.62 -9.73 -0.77
CA TRP A 150 -1.94 -9.97 -0.21
C TRP A 150 -2.65 -11.20 -0.83
N GLU A 151 -2.33 -11.51 -2.09
CA GLU A 151 -2.89 -12.66 -2.82
C GLU A 151 -2.54 -13.99 -2.16
N ASN A 152 -1.51 -14.07 -1.31
CA ASN A 152 -1.20 -15.28 -0.56
C ASN A 152 -2.15 -15.53 0.63
N PHE A 153 -2.89 -14.49 1.07
CA PHE A 153 -3.70 -14.53 2.28
C PHE A 153 -5.20 -14.37 2.00
N LEU A 154 -5.54 -13.61 0.96
CA LEU A 154 -6.92 -13.31 0.59
C LEU A 154 -7.25 -13.78 -0.83
N GLU A 155 -8.51 -14.13 -1.02
CA GLU A 155 -9.14 -14.38 -2.31
C GLU A 155 -10.19 -13.30 -2.54
N PHE A 156 -10.12 -12.67 -3.71
CA PHE A 156 -11.10 -11.69 -4.17
C PHE A 156 -12.39 -12.39 -4.58
N VAL A 157 -13.52 -11.98 -4.02
CA VAL A 157 -14.84 -12.50 -4.39
C VAL A 157 -15.43 -11.67 -5.52
N ASN A 158 -15.64 -10.37 -5.26
CA ASN A 158 -16.10 -9.36 -6.22
C ASN A 158 -16.07 -7.97 -5.55
N ASN A 159 -16.35 -6.91 -6.30
CA ASN A 159 -16.42 -5.54 -5.80
C ASN A 159 -17.75 -4.85 -6.15
N VAL A 160 -18.01 -3.72 -5.48
CA VAL A 160 -19.05 -2.75 -5.87
C VAL A 160 -18.40 -1.39 -6.02
N GLU A 161 -18.71 -0.71 -7.13
CA GLU A 161 -18.22 0.63 -7.42
C GLU A 161 -19.24 1.69 -7.00
N PHE A 162 -18.74 2.72 -6.33
CA PHE A 162 -19.52 3.85 -5.84
C PHE A 162 -18.96 5.15 -6.37
N ASP A 163 -19.83 6.10 -6.67
CA ASP A 163 -19.43 7.47 -6.94
C ASP A 163 -18.78 8.07 -5.68
N SER A 164 -17.60 8.64 -5.82
CA SER A 164 -16.81 9.12 -4.69
C SER A 164 -17.44 10.33 -3.97
N LEU A 165 -18.30 11.09 -4.66
CA LEU A 165 -18.96 12.29 -4.11
C LEU A 165 -20.31 11.93 -3.49
N THR A 166 -21.12 11.17 -4.21
CA THR A 166 -22.49 10.87 -3.81
C THR A 166 -22.60 9.56 -3.05
N GLY A 167 -21.68 8.61 -3.22
CA GLY A 167 -21.75 7.25 -2.67
C GLY A 167 -22.83 6.39 -3.35
N GLU A 168 -23.42 6.85 -4.45
CA GLU A 168 -24.36 6.05 -5.23
C GLU A 168 -23.63 4.98 -6.03
N LYS A 169 -24.28 3.83 -6.25
CA LYS A 169 -23.68 2.79 -7.09
C LYS A 169 -23.50 3.28 -8.52
N ILE A 170 -22.30 3.12 -9.06
CA ILE A 170 -21.99 3.35 -10.47
C ILE A 170 -22.60 2.20 -11.29
N THR A 171 -23.30 2.54 -12.36
CA THR A 171 -23.93 1.57 -13.28
C THR A 171 -23.42 1.68 -14.72
N GLY A 172 -22.59 2.69 -14.99
CA GLY A 172 -22.02 2.95 -16.31
C GLY A 172 -21.19 4.24 -16.31
N PHE A 173 -20.65 4.60 -17.48
CA PHE A 173 -19.66 5.68 -17.63
C PHE A 173 -20.11 7.07 -17.13
N SER A 174 -21.42 7.33 -17.08
CA SER A 174 -21.97 8.61 -16.61
C SER A 174 -23.30 8.45 -15.89
N SER A 175 -23.52 7.29 -15.27
CA SER A 175 -24.78 6.97 -14.60
C SER A 175 -24.54 6.33 -13.25
N THR A 176 -25.28 6.82 -12.27
CA THR A 176 -25.44 6.23 -10.95
C THR A 176 -26.86 5.68 -10.80
N SER A 177 -27.05 4.80 -9.82
CA SER A 177 -28.37 4.37 -9.34
C SER A 177 -28.63 5.04 -7.99
N SER A 178 -28.77 4.26 -6.91
CA SER A 178 -28.87 4.80 -5.56
C SER A 178 -27.79 4.23 -4.64
N ARG A 179 -27.59 4.89 -3.50
CA ARG A 179 -26.82 4.34 -2.37
C ARG A 179 -27.36 2.99 -1.90
N GLY A 180 -28.69 2.83 -1.93
CA GLY A 180 -29.36 1.61 -1.48
C GLY A 180 -29.05 0.42 -2.38
N ASP A 181 -28.97 0.64 -3.69
CA ASP A 181 -28.69 -0.40 -4.67
C ASP A 181 -27.27 -0.96 -4.49
N GLY A 182 -26.27 -0.07 -4.33
CA GLY A 182 -24.90 -0.50 -4.06
C GLY A 182 -24.75 -1.24 -2.74
N LEU A 183 -25.44 -0.79 -1.68
CA LEU A 183 -25.43 -1.50 -0.40
C LEU A 183 -26.13 -2.86 -0.50
N ASN A 184 -27.18 -3.00 -1.31
CA ASN A 184 -27.88 -4.26 -1.53
C ASN A 184 -27.03 -5.25 -2.33
N GLU A 185 -26.33 -4.79 -3.36
CA GLU A 185 -25.40 -5.63 -4.11
C GLU A 185 -24.23 -6.09 -3.23
N LEU A 186 -23.65 -5.19 -2.43
CA LEU A 186 -22.60 -5.54 -1.48
C LEU A 186 -23.11 -6.55 -0.44
N ARG A 187 -24.37 -6.43 0.00
CA ARG A 187 -25.01 -7.43 0.87
C ARG A 187 -25.08 -8.79 0.20
N ASP A 188 -25.41 -8.86 -1.08
CA ASP A 188 -25.51 -10.12 -1.79
C ASP A 188 -24.14 -10.77 -1.99
N LEU A 189 -23.10 -9.98 -2.26
CA LEU A 189 -21.71 -10.44 -2.27
C LEU A 189 -21.26 -10.97 -0.91
N VAL A 190 -21.55 -10.26 0.18
CA VAL A 190 -21.24 -10.72 1.54
C VAL A 190 -22.00 -12.01 1.88
N LYS A 191 -23.28 -12.13 1.53
CA LYS A 191 -24.02 -13.39 1.72
C LYS A 191 -23.39 -14.54 0.94
N GLN A 192 -22.98 -14.30 -0.30
CA GLN A 192 -22.30 -15.30 -1.12
C GLN A 192 -20.98 -15.73 -0.49
N ALA A 193 -20.16 -14.78 -0.05
CA ALA A 193 -18.90 -15.04 0.64
C ALA A 193 -19.12 -15.87 1.92
N LEU A 194 -20.05 -15.45 2.77
CA LEU A 194 -20.36 -16.12 4.04
C LEU A 194 -21.04 -17.49 3.89
N LYS A 195 -21.57 -17.81 2.70
CA LYS A 195 -22.13 -19.14 2.40
C LYS A 195 -21.01 -20.20 2.28
N ASN A 196 -19.88 -19.81 1.70
CA ASN A 196 -18.77 -20.71 1.41
C ASN A 196 -17.59 -20.52 2.39
N HIS A 197 -17.53 -19.40 3.09
CA HIS A 197 -16.45 -19.04 4.01
C HIS A 197 -17.01 -18.59 5.36
N LYS A 198 -16.25 -18.79 6.45
CA LYS A 198 -16.68 -18.41 7.80
C LYS A 198 -16.74 -16.90 8.04
N LYS A 199 -15.93 -16.16 7.29
CA LYS A 199 -15.77 -14.71 7.41
C LYS A 199 -15.28 -14.10 6.10
N CYS A 200 -15.62 -12.84 5.88
CA CYS A 200 -15.13 -12.02 4.77
C CYS A 200 -14.66 -10.65 5.28
N ILE A 201 -13.96 -9.88 4.46
CA ILE A 201 -13.42 -8.57 4.82
C ILE A 201 -13.72 -7.58 3.68
N LEU A 202 -13.97 -6.32 4.04
CA LEU A 202 -14.14 -5.25 3.06
C LEU A 202 -12.85 -4.45 2.96
N ILE A 203 -12.44 -4.15 1.73
CA ILE A 203 -11.23 -3.37 1.45
C ILE A 203 -11.59 -2.33 0.40
N LEU A 204 -11.10 -1.10 0.58
CA LEU A 204 -11.11 -0.09 -0.49
C LEU A 204 -10.06 -0.50 -1.51
N ASP A 205 -10.54 -1.10 -2.59
CA ASP A 205 -9.76 -1.81 -3.59
C ASP A 205 -9.17 -0.86 -4.65
N ALA A 206 -9.90 0.23 -4.94
CA ALA A 206 -9.41 1.30 -5.79
C ALA A 206 -10.08 2.61 -5.40
N ALA A 207 -9.32 3.71 -5.47
CA ALA A 207 -9.81 5.06 -5.26
C ALA A 207 -9.39 5.95 -6.44
N TYR A 208 -10.36 6.35 -7.24
CA TYR A 208 -10.23 7.28 -8.35
C TYR A 208 -10.88 8.62 -7.98
N GLN A 209 -10.60 9.67 -8.75
CA GLN A 209 -11.16 11.01 -8.51
C GLN A 209 -12.69 11.06 -8.48
N PHE A 210 -13.37 10.15 -9.19
CA PHE A 210 -14.82 10.11 -9.29
C PHE A 210 -15.44 8.81 -8.76
N ALA A 211 -14.65 7.77 -8.50
CA ALA A 211 -15.15 6.43 -8.16
C ALA A 211 -14.31 5.78 -7.07
N VAL A 212 -14.96 5.02 -6.20
CA VAL A 212 -14.30 4.11 -5.25
C VAL A 212 -14.82 2.70 -5.46
N SER A 213 -13.93 1.72 -5.40
CA SER A 213 -14.27 0.29 -5.48
C SER A 213 -14.14 -0.33 -4.11
N ILE A 214 -15.19 -0.95 -3.59
CA ILE A 214 -15.15 -1.72 -2.35
C ILE A 214 -15.16 -3.20 -2.69
N GLY A 215 -14.04 -3.86 -2.46
CA GLY A 215 -13.88 -5.30 -2.67
C GLY A 215 -14.34 -6.10 -1.45
N VAL A 216 -14.97 -7.24 -1.72
CA VAL A 216 -15.25 -8.29 -0.75
C VAL A 216 -14.19 -9.38 -0.93
N TYR A 217 -13.46 -9.65 0.15
CA TYR A 217 -12.38 -10.63 0.18
C TYR A 217 -12.68 -11.71 1.21
N VAL A 218 -12.18 -12.92 0.98
CA VAL A 218 -12.24 -14.04 1.92
C VAL A 218 -10.84 -14.55 2.20
N LYS A 219 -10.68 -15.23 3.34
CA LYS A 219 -9.40 -15.87 3.69
C LYS A 219 -9.18 -17.10 2.80
N LYS A 220 -7.98 -17.20 2.21
CA LYS A 220 -7.51 -18.42 1.52
C LYS A 220 -7.21 -19.55 2.51
#